data_AF-A0A2R6HUS5-F1
#
_entry.id   AF-A0A2R6HUS5-F1
#
_cell.length_a   1.000
_cell.length_b   1.000
_cell.length_c   1.000
_cell.angle_alpha   90.00
_cell.angle_beta   90.00
_cell.angle_gamma   90.00
#
_symmetry.space_group_name_H-M   'P 1'
#
loop_
_entity.id
_entity.type
_entity.pdbx_description
1 polymer ?
#
loop_
_entity_poly.entity_id
_entity_poly.type
_entity_poly.pdbx_seq_one_letter_code
_entity_poly.pdbx_strand_id
1 'polypeptide(L)'
;MPRTPLVAPSEYFNQYDHPSLARAAGIVFVEGIATALVLWLFVQRVIAQVDVPPAERAEVQSAVTGAVVGVVVLLFVGWFLLAAILHVFVWFADGDRGFGTTLAVVGEAELVGVVLLPVTGLALLNLAGGTPSDPQAAAEFFQQAASSDTPLLLLVSFVGTCWKAVVQAVGLAESQGMDAGKAFALTVVVGLVGFLLDLAG
;
A
#
# COMPACT_ATOMS: atom_id res chain seq x y z
N MET A 1 1.92 -26.90 2.17
CA MET A 1 1.32 -25.58 2.47
C MET A 1 1.51 -24.69 1.24
N PRO A 2 0.67 -23.65 1.02
CA PRO A 2 0.86 -22.73 -0.09
C PRO A 2 2.24 -22.06 0.00
N ARG A 3 3.04 -22.12 -1.08
CA ARG A 3 4.32 -21.40 -1.18
C ARG A 3 4.04 -20.02 -1.74
N THR A 4 3.64 -19.11 -0.87
CA THR A 4 3.39 -17.70 -1.21
C THR A 4 4.42 -16.82 -0.52
N PRO A 5 4.68 -15.60 -1.03
CA PRO A 5 5.60 -14.68 -0.38
C PRO A 5 5.13 -14.29 1.02
N LEU A 6 3.83 -14.45 1.33
CA LEU A 6 3.23 -14.09 2.61
C LEU A 6 3.59 -15.03 3.75
N VAL A 7 3.74 -16.32 3.47
CA VAL A 7 3.87 -17.37 4.50
C VAL A 7 5.25 -18.02 4.46
N ALA A 8 5.80 -18.22 3.28
CA ALA A 8 7.10 -18.89 3.08
C ALA A 8 7.95 -18.11 2.06
N PRO A 9 8.35 -16.86 2.36
CA PRO A 9 9.03 -16.00 1.40
C PRO A 9 10.34 -16.58 0.88
N SER A 10 11.15 -17.26 1.71
CA SER A 10 12.41 -17.86 1.27
C SER A 10 12.18 -19.00 0.28
N GLU A 11 11.25 -19.92 0.56
CA GLU A 11 10.87 -20.98 -0.38
C GLU A 11 10.24 -20.44 -1.67
N TYR A 12 9.59 -19.28 -1.60
CA TYR A 12 8.97 -18.64 -2.74
C TYR A 12 10.01 -18.03 -3.68
N PHE A 13 10.92 -17.21 -3.15
CA PHE A 13 11.93 -16.51 -3.97
C PHE A 13 13.09 -17.40 -4.43
N ASN A 14 13.30 -18.57 -3.80
CA ASN A 14 14.26 -19.57 -4.28
C ASN A 14 13.80 -20.39 -5.49
N GLN A 15 12.56 -20.22 -5.95
CA GLN A 15 12.06 -20.91 -7.14
C GLN A 15 12.65 -20.30 -8.42
N TYR A 16 12.89 -21.15 -9.41
CA TYR A 16 13.57 -20.75 -10.65
C TYR A 16 12.85 -19.64 -11.44
N ASP A 17 11.52 -19.61 -11.38
CA ASP A 17 10.67 -18.62 -12.05
C ASP A 17 10.38 -17.37 -11.20
N HIS A 18 11.03 -17.24 -10.05
CA HIS A 18 10.84 -16.15 -9.09
C HIS A 18 12.12 -15.35 -8.82
N PRO A 19 11.99 -14.04 -8.52
CA PRO A 19 10.77 -13.22 -8.59
C PRO A 19 10.37 -12.93 -10.04
N SER A 20 9.09 -12.71 -10.31
CA SER A 20 8.57 -12.47 -11.66
C SER A 20 8.02 -11.05 -11.80
N LEU A 21 8.63 -10.25 -12.68
CA LEU A 21 8.16 -8.88 -12.93
C LEU A 21 6.72 -8.84 -13.45
N ALA A 22 6.31 -9.84 -14.24
CA ALA A 22 4.93 -9.95 -14.72
C ALA A 22 3.93 -10.20 -13.58
N ARG A 23 4.30 -11.05 -12.60
CA ARG A 23 3.46 -11.28 -11.41
C ARG A 23 3.42 -10.06 -10.51
N ALA A 24 4.57 -9.43 -10.27
CA ALA A 24 4.67 -8.18 -9.53
C ALA A 24 3.75 -7.10 -10.12
N ALA A 25 3.82 -6.86 -11.44
CA ALA A 25 2.95 -5.91 -12.12
C ALA A 25 1.46 -6.28 -11.99
N GLY A 26 1.13 -7.57 -12.09
CA GLY A 26 -0.23 -8.07 -11.88
C GLY A 26 -0.76 -7.83 -10.46
N ILE A 27 0.08 -8.05 -9.44
CA ILE A 27 -0.27 -7.82 -8.03
C ILE A 27 -0.51 -6.34 -7.77
N VAL A 28 0.42 -5.47 -8.18
CA VAL A 28 0.30 -4.00 -8.03
C VAL A 28 -0.93 -3.48 -8.77
N PHE A 29 -1.22 -4.01 -9.97
CA PHE A 29 -2.43 -3.66 -10.71
C PHE A 29 -3.70 -4.04 -9.95
N VAL A 30 -3.78 -5.28 -9.44
CA VAL A 30 -4.92 -5.76 -8.66
C VAL A 30 -5.09 -4.94 -7.38
N GLU A 31 -4.01 -4.65 -6.67
CA GLU A 31 -4.02 -3.81 -5.48
C GLU A 31 -4.52 -2.40 -5.81
N GLY A 32 -4.03 -1.79 -6.90
CA GLY A 32 -4.44 -0.47 -7.34
C GLY A 32 -5.93 -0.40 -7.65
N ILE A 33 -6.45 -1.33 -8.44
CA ILE A 33 -7.88 -1.40 -8.77
C ILE A 33 -8.73 -1.65 -7.51
N ALA A 34 -8.31 -2.57 -6.64
CA ALA A 34 -9.07 -2.89 -5.44
C ALA A 34 -9.07 -1.71 -4.45
N THR A 35 -7.94 -1.01 -4.29
CA THR A 35 -7.83 0.21 -3.48
C THR A 35 -8.71 1.31 -4.03
N ALA A 36 -8.69 1.54 -5.35
CA ALA A 36 -9.58 2.48 -6.03
C ALA A 36 -11.06 2.18 -5.77
N LEU A 37 -11.46 0.90 -5.84
CA LEU A 37 -12.83 0.48 -5.54
C LEU A 37 -13.22 0.75 -4.08
N VAL A 38 -12.33 0.44 -3.13
CA VAL A 38 -12.58 0.70 -1.70
C VAL A 38 -12.74 2.19 -1.43
N LEU A 39 -11.84 3.02 -1.96
CA LEU A 39 -11.92 4.48 -1.79
C LEU A 39 -13.16 5.06 -2.45
N TRP A 40 -13.52 4.57 -3.65
CA TRP A 40 -14.75 4.95 -4.32
C TRP A 40 -15.97 4.62 -3.46
N LEU A 41 -16.08 3.39 -2.95
CA LEU A 41 -17.19 2.97 -2.10
C LEU A 41 -17.27 3.77 -0.79
N PHE A 42 -16.12 4.05 -0.18
CA PHE A 42 -16.03 4.92 0.99
C PHE A 42 -16.63 6.29 0.70
N VAL A 43 -16.20 6.95 -0.36
CA VAL A 43 -16.69 8.29 -0.71
C VAL A 43 -18.17 8.29 -1.11
N GLN A 44 -18.63 7.30 -1.89
CA GLN A 44 -20.05 7.18 -2.22
C GLN A 44 -20.92 7.04 -0.96
N ARG A 45 -20.43 6.33 0.05
CA ARG A 45 -21.12 6.15 1.32
C ARG A 45 -21.14 7.43 2.16
N VAL A 46 -20.12 8.26 2.06
CA VAL A 46 -20.07 9.61 2.67
C VAL A 46 -21.05 10.55 1.97
N ILE A 47 -21.00 10.66 0.64
CA ILE A 47 -21.90 11.52 -0.14
C ILE A 47 -23.38 11.15 0.08
N ALA A 48 -23.68 9.86 0.25
CA ALA A 48 -25.03 9.39 0.52
C ALA A 48 -25.56 9.83 1.90
N GLN A 49 -24.69 10.17 2.85
CA GLN A 49 -25.09 10.62 4.19
C GLN A 49 -25.20 12.14 4.28
N VAL A 50 -24.42 12.88 3.50
CA VAL A 50 -24.38 14.34 3.59
C VAL A 50 -25.47 14.98 2.71
N ASP A 51 -26.19 15.92 3.29
CA ASP A 51 -27.27 16.67 2.64
C ASP A 51 -26.69 17.80 1.77
N VAL A 52 -26.28 17.43 0.55
CA VAL A 52 -25.67 18.35 -0.42
C VAL A 52 -26.57 18.54 -1.65
N PRO A 53 -26.68 19.76 -2.22
CA PRO A 53 -27.41 20.01 -3.46
C PRO A 53 -26.91 19.15 -4.65
N PRO A 54 -27.79 18.80 -5.63
CA PRO A 54 -27.41 17.94 -6.75
C PRO A 54 -26.24 18.44 -7.61
N ALA A 55 -26.10 19.77 -7.77
CA ALA A 55 -25.03 20.36 -8.56
C ALA A 55 -23.65 20.17 -7.92
N GLU A 56 -23.54 20.40 -6.61
CA GLU A 56 -22.33 20.19 -5.81
C GLU A 56 -21.96 18.70 -5.75
N ARG A 57 -22.96 17.80 -5.68
CA ARG A 57 -22.71 16.35 -5.74
C ARG A 57 -22.00 15.92 -7.04
N ALA A 58 -22.38 16.49 -8.18
CA ALA A 58 -21.74 16.16 -9.47
C ALA A 58 -20.28 16.63 -9.53
N GLU A 59 -20.00 17.81 -8.99
CA GLU A 59 -18.63 18.34 -8.89
C GLU A 59 -17.75 17.46 -8.00
N VAL A 60 -18.25 17.09 -6.81
CA VAL A 60 -17.56 16.18 -5.89
C VAL A 60 -17.31 14.82 -6.56
N GLN A 61 -18.29 14.25 -7.26
CA GLN A 61 -18.12 12.98 -7.96
C GLN A 61 -17.01 13.04 -9.03
N SER A 62 -16.91 14.15 -9.77
CA SER A 62 -15.83 14.34 -10.74
C SER A 62 -14.46 14.44 -10.06
N ALA A 63 -14.35 15.24 -8.99
CA ALA A 63 -13.11 15.37 -8.23
C ALA A 63 -12.67 14.03 -7.62
N VAL A 64 -13.60 13.27 -7.06
CA VAL A 64 -13.37 11.95 -6.46
C VAL A 64 -12.91 10.96 -7.51
N THR A 65 -13.53 10.95 -8.70
CA THR A 65 -13.09 10.10 -9.81
C THR A 65 -11.64 10.41 -10.19
N GLY A 66 -11.30 11.70 -10.32
CA GLY A 66 -9.93 12.15 -10.60
C GLY A 66 -8.94 11.72 -9.51
N ALA A 67 -9.31 11.87 -8.24
CA ALA A 67 -8.48 11.47 -7.11
C ALA A 67 -8.26 9.95 -7.07
N VAL A 68 -9.31 9.15 -7.30
CA VAL A 68 -9.23 7.68 -7.37
C VAL A 68 -8.28 7.24 -8.49
N VAL A 69 -8.38 7.83 -9.68
CA VAL A 69 -7.44 7.57 -10.78
C VAL A 69 -6.03 7.99 -10.39
N GLY A 70 -5.87 9.16 -9.76
CA GLY A 70 -4.60 9.66 -9.25
C GLY A 70 -3.94 8.70 -8.27
N VAL A 71 -4.69 8.12 -7.33
CA VAL A 71 -4.19 7.11 -6.37
C VAL A 71 -3.66 5.88 -7.10
N VAL A 72 -4.38 5.36 -8.10
CA VAL A 72 -3.89 4.21 -8.87
C VAL A 72 -2.55 4.54 -9.54
N VAL A 73 -2.44 5.70 -10.19
CA VAL A 73 -1.19 6.14 -10.82
C VAL A 73 -0.07 6.29 -9.79
N LEU A 74 -0.36 6.88 -8.63
CA LEU A 74 0.60 7.06 -7.54
C LEU A 74 1.06 5.73 -6.95
N LEU A 75 0.21 4.71 -6.87
CA LEU A 75 0.62 3.36 -6.43
C LEU A 75 1.63 2.75 -7.39
N PHE A 76 1.39 2.85 -8.70
CA PHE A 76 2.36 2.41 -9.70
C PHE A 76 3.67 3.19 -9.60
N VAL A 77 3.61 4.53 -9.55
CA VAL A 77 4.82 5.36 -9.42
C VAL A 77 5.56 5.06 -8.11
N GLY A 78 4.84 4.93 -7.00
CA GLY A 78 5.38 4.59 -5.69
C GLY A 78 6.09 3.25 -5.68
N TRP A 79 5.53 2.24 -6.34
CA TRP A 79 6.19 0.94 -6.52
C TRP A 79 7.55 1.07 -7.24
N PHE A 80 7.60 1.81 -8.35
CA PHE A 80 8.86 2.07 -9.07
C PHE A 80 9.86 2.87 -8.22
N LEU A 81 9.40 3.91 -7.51
CA LEU A 81 10.24 4.75 -6.67
C LEU A 81 10.82 3.97 -5.49
N LEU A 82 10.00 3.18 -4.79
CA LEU A 82 10.46 2.33 -3.69
C LEU A 82 11.48 1.31 -4.18
N ALA A 83 11.21 0.66 -5.32
CA ALA A 83 12.18 -0.23 -5.93
C ALA A 83 13.48 0.48 -6.29
N ALA A 84 13.42 1.72 -6.81
CA ALA A 84 14.61 2.49 -7.16
C ALA A 84 15.44 2.84 -5.92
N ILE A 85 14.79 3.30 -4.85
CA ILE A 85 15.43 3.57 -3.56
C ILE A 85 16.14 2.32 -3.05
N LEU A 86 15.43 1.19 -2.95
CA LEU A 86 16.02 -0.06 -2.48
C LEU A 86 17.15 -0.54 -3.40
N HIS A 87 17.00 -0.40 -4.72
CA HIS A 87 18.01 -0.88 -5.67
C HIS A 87 19.31 -0.09 -5.58
N VAL A 88 19.27 1.21 -5.25
CA VAL A 88 20.48 1.99 -4.97
C VAL A 88 21.29 1.34 -3.85
N PHE A 89 20.65 0.90 -2.77
CA PHE A 89 21.34 0.23 -1.67
C PHE A 89 21.77 -1.19 -2.01
N VAL A 90 20.97 -1.94 -2.79
CA VAL A 90 21.36 -3.26 -3.31
C VAL A 90 22.63 -3.16 -4.14
N TRP A 91 22.73 -2.13 -4.98
CA TRP A 91 23.93 -1.87 -5.79
C TRP A 91 25.17 -1.61 -4.93
N PHE A 92 25.05 -0.86 -3.83
CA PHE A 92 26.14 -0.66 -2.86
C PHE A 92 26.47 -1.90 -2.02
N ALA A 93 25.57 -2.88 -1.97
CA ALA A 93 25.72 -4.12 -1.22
C ALA A 93 26.17 -5.31 -2.09
N ASP A 94 26.65 -5.03 -3.31
CA ASP A 94 27.11 -6.01 -4.31
C ASP A 94 26.03 -7.03 -4.72
N GLY A 95 24.77 -6.58 -4.84
CA GLY A 95 23.69 -7.46 -5.30
C GLY A 95 23.91 -8.01 -6.72
N ASP A 96 23.57 -9.28 -6.92
CA ASP A 96 23.94 -10.08 -8.09
C ASP A 96 23.13 -9.77 -9.36
N ARG A 97 21.92 -9.19 -9.23
CA ARG A 97 20.98 -9.01 -10.35
C ARG A 97 20.53 -7.55 -10.52
N GLY A 98 19.96 -7.26 -11.69
CA GLY A 98 19.56 -5.90 -12.06
C GLY A 98 18.29 -5.39 -11.37
N PHE A 99 17.96 -4.12 -11.65
CA PHE A 99 16.80 -3.40 -11.11
C PHE A 99 15.48 -4.16 -11.25
N GLY A 100 15.26 -4.86 -12.36
CA GLY A 100 14.04 -5.63 -12.61
C GLY A 100 13.77 -6.70 -11.54
N THR A 101 14.82 -7.29 -10.95
CA THR A 101 14.69 -8.24 -9.83
C THR A 101 14.25 -7.54 -8.56
N THR A 102 14.84 -6.39 -8.21
CA THR A 102 14.38 -5.58 -7.07
C THR A 102 12.94 -5.12 -7.25
N LEU A 103 12.60 -4.61 -8.43
CA LEU A 103 11.25 -4.18 -8.77
C LEU A 103 10.23 -5.32 -8.63
N ALA A 104 10.59 -6.53 -9.08
CA ALA A 104 9.73 -7.70 -8.93
C ALA A 104 9.54 -8.10 -7.47
N VAL A 105 10.60 -8.10 -6.64
CA VAL A 105 10.48 -8.39 -5.19
C VAL A 105 9.55 -7.39 -4.50
N VAL A 106 9.72 -6.09 -4.77
CA VAL A 106 8.87 -5.05 -4.17
C VAL A 106 7.42 -5.25 -4.57
N GLY A 107 7.14 -5.52 -5.85
CA GLY A 107 5.77 -5.66 -6.33
C GLY A 107 5.11 -6.98 -5.89
N GLU A 108 5.87 -8.08 -5.74
CA GLU A 108 5.33 -9.32 -5.17
C GLU A 108 5.05 -9.18 -3.66
N ALA A 109 5.74 -8.27 -2.96
CA ALA A 109 5.45 -7.95 -1.56
C ALA A 109 4.14 -7.15 -1.37
N GLU A 110 3.65 -6.47 -2.41
CA GLU A 110 2.36 -5.77 -2.39
C GLU A 110 1.16 -6.71 -2.19
N LEU A 111 1.37 -8.03 -2.31
CA LEU A 111 0.37 -9.02 -1.94
C LEU A 111 -0.07 -8.89 -0.45
N VAL A 112 0.81 -8.36 0.41
CA VAL A 112 0.45 -7.99 1.79
C VAL A 112 -0.65 -6.93 1.81
N GLY A 113 -0.53 -5.89 0.97
CA GLY A 113 -1.53 -4.83 0.86
C GLY A 113 -2.86 -5.35 0.36
N VAL A 114 -2.85 -6.22 -0.66
CA VAL A 114 -4.05 -6.92 -1.15
C VAL A 114 -4.76 -7.70 -0.03
N VAL A 115 -4.02 -8.40 0.82
CA VAL A 115 -4.58 -9.20 1.93
C VAL A 115 -5.12 -8.33 3.06
N LEU A 116 -4.50 -7.18 3.34
CA LEU A 116 -4.95 -6.27 4.39
C LEU A 116 -6.08 -5.33 3.92
N LEU A 117 -6.27 -5.18 2.62
CA LEU A 117 -7.26 -4.28 2.03
C LEU A 117 -8.70 -4.49 2.55
N PRO A 118 -9.22 -5.71 2.76
CA PRO A 118 -10.55 -5.88 3.36
C PRO A 118 -10.68 -5.27 4.75
N VAL A 119 -9.62 -5.34 5.57
CA VAL A 119 -9.63 -4.77 6.92
C VAL A 119 -9.63 -3.24 6.83
N THR A 120 -8.79 -2.67 5.97
CA THR A 120 -8.77 -1.22 5.68
C THR A 120 -10.12 -0.75 5.15
N GLY A 121 -10.71 -1.48 4.21
CA GLY A 121 -12.01 -1.16 3.64
C GLY A 121 -13.14 -1.20 4.66
N LEU A 122 -13.16 -2.19 5.56
CA LEU A 122 -14.13 -2.24 6.66
C LEU A 122 -13.96 -1.07 7.63
N ALA A 123 -12.72 -0.69 7.97
CA ALA A 123 -12.45 0.46 8.82
C ALA A 123 -12.94 1.77 8.17
N LEU A 124 -12.67 1.97 6.88
CA LEU A 124 -13.16 3.13 6.12
C LEU A 124 -14.69 3.15 6.01
N LEU A 125 -15.32 2.01 5.70
CA LEU A 125 -16.79 1.94 5.61
C LEU A 125 -17.48 2.13 6.97
N ASN A 126 -16.83 1.74 8.06
CA ASN A 126 -17.29 2.03 9.42
C ASN A 126 -17.19 3.53 9.72
N LEU A 127 -16.06 4.16 9.40
CA LEU A 127 -15.86 5.61 9.52
C LEU A 127 -16.92 6.37 8.70
N ALA A 128 -17.15 5.97 7.45
CA ALA A 128 -18.18 6.55 6.61
C ALA A 128 -19.55 6.44 7.27
N GLY A 129 -19.91 5.30 7.88
CA GLY A 129 -21.21 5.11 8.54
C GLY A 129 -21.46 6.01 9.77
N GLY A 130 -20.44 6.67 10.31
CA GLY A 130 -20.57 7.64 11.39
C GLY A 130 -20.66 9.10 10.91
N THR A 131 -20.73 9.34 9.60
CA THR A 131 -20.69 10.68 9.02
C THR A 131 -21.99 11.46 9.34
N PRO A 132 -21.92 12.64 9.97
CA PRO A 132 -23.08 13.50 10.15
C PRO A 132 -23.71 13.92 8.81
N SER A 133 -25.03 14.10 8.77
CA SER A 133 -25.71 14.54 7.54
C SER A 133 -25.53 16.03 7.24
N ASP A 134 -25.32 16.84 8.28
CA ASP A 134 -24.99 18.25 8.13
C ASP A 134 -23.57 18.42 7.53
N PRO A 135 -23.41 19.17 6.43
CA PRO A 135 -22.11 19.31 5.76
C PRO A 135 -21.00 19.91 6.64
N GLN A 136 -21.33 20.86 7.50
CA GLN A 136 -20.34 21.50 8.37
C GLN A 136 -19.88 20.53 9.46
N ALA A 137 -20.83 19.84 10.10
CA ALA A 137 -20.52 18.80 11.07
C ALA A 137 -19.74 17.63 10.45
N ALA A 138 -20.02 17.26 9.20
CA ALA A 138 -19.25 16.25 8.47
C ALA A 138 -17.81 16.69 8.22
N ALA A 139 -17.58 17.96 7.85
CA ALA A 139 -16.23 18.49 7.68
C ALA A 139 -15.45 18.49 9.00
N GLU A 140 -16.07 18.92 10.10
CA GLU A 140 -15.47 18.88 11.44
C GLU A 140 -15.16 17.44 11.88
N PHE A 141 -16.07 16.51 11.62
CA PHE A 141 -15.88 15.08 11.89
C PHE A 141 -14.63 14.53 11.18
N PHE A 142 -14.46 14.81 9.88
CA PHE A 142 -13.29 14.34 9.14
C PHE A 142 -12.01 15.08 9.49
N GLN A 143 -12.06 16.37 9.82
CA GLN A 143 -10.89 17.09 10.36
C GLN A 143 -10.43 16.46 11.67
N GLN A 144 -11.37 16.12 12.55
CA GLN A 144 -11.04 15.43 13.79
C GLN A 144 -10.49 14.02 13.54
N ALA A 145 -11.13 13.25 12.64
CA ALA A 145 -10.67 11.91 12.25
C ALA A 145 -9.31 11.91 11.52
N ALA A 146 -8.96 12.99 10.82
CA ALA A 146 -7.64 13.16 10.21
C ALA A 146 -6.57 13.55 11.25
N SER A 147 -6.94 14.36 12.25
CA SER A 147 -6.04 14.74 13.35
C SER A 147 -5.87 13.66 14.43
N SER A 148 -6.79 12.71 14.49
CA SER A 148 -6.79 11.61 15.45
C SER A 148 -6.59 10.31 14.69
N ASP A 149 -5.39 9.74 14.74
CA ASP A 149 -5.13 8.44 14.13
C ASP A 149 -6.20 7.44 14.55
N THR A 150 -6.95 6.91 13.58
CA THR A 150 -7.85 5.80 13.88
C THR A 150 -6.96 4.63 14.31
N PRO A 151 -6.99 4.17 15.58
CA PRO A 151 -5.98 3.25 16.10
C PRO A 151 -5.93 1.93 15.31
N LEU A 152 -7.06 1.53 14.74
CA LEU A 152 -7.15 0.37 13.86
C LEU A 152 -6.41 0.56 12.53
N LEU A 153 -6.59 1.70 11.85
CA LEU A 153 -5.90 1.98 10.58
C LEU A 153 -4.39 2.10 10.80
N LEU A 154 -3.98 2.75 11.90
CA LEU A 154 -2.58 2.83 12.30
C LEU A 154 -1.98 1.44 12.56
N LEU A 155 -2.70 0.59 13.29
CA LEU A 155 -2.26 -0.78 13.56
C LEU A 155 -2.15 -1.61 12.28
N VAL A 156 -3.13 -1.51 11.37
CA VAL A 156 -3.10 -2.21 10.08
C VAL A 156 -1.94 -1.72 9.21
N SER A 157 -1.72 -0.41 9.14
CA SER A 157 -0.58 0.21 8.42
C SER A 157 0.76 -0.26 9.00
N PHE A 158 0.90 -0.27 10.32
CA PHE A 158 2.13 -0.73 10.99
C PHE A 158 2.41 -2.22 10.76
N VAL A 159 1.39 -3.07 10.91
CA VAL A 159 1.49 -4.51 10.62
C VAL A 159 1.83 -4.75 9.16
N GLY A 160 1.17 -4.04 8.25
CA GLY A 160 1.44 -4.11 6.81
C GLY A 160 2.87 -3.70 6.46
N THR A 161 3.36 -2.62 7.05
CA THR A 161 4.74 -2.14 6.88
C THR A 161 5.75 -3.18 7.35
N CYS A 162 5.58 -3.70 8.57
CA CYS A 162 6.46 -4.73 9.12
C CYS A 162 6.46 -5.99 8.24
N TRP A 163 5.28 -6.44 7.79
CA TRP A 163 5.15 -7.64 6.97
C TRP A 163 5.76 -7.44 5.58
N LYS A 164 5.50 -6.31 4.91
CA LYS A 164 6.13 -5.96 3.63
C LYS A 164 7.66 -5.92 3.77
N ALA A 165 8.18 -5.30 4.83
CA ALA A 165 9.63 -5.22 5.07
C ALA A 165 10.27 -6.61 5.22
N VAL A 166 9.60 -7.55 5.92
CA VAL A 166 10.06 -8.96 6.04
C VAL A 166 10.06 -9.65 4.67
N VAL A 167 8.98 -9.55 3.90
CA VAL A 167 8.87 -10.19 2.57
C VAL A 167 9.93 -9.62 1.62
N GLN A 168 10.12 -8.31 1.61
CA GLN A 168 11.12 -7.63 0.80
C GLN A 168 12.55 -8.01 1.24
N ALA A 169 12.82 -8.07 2.55
CA ALA A 169 14.15 -8.45 3.06
C ALA A 169 14.55 -9.85 2.56
N VAL A 170 13.65 -10.82 2.75
CA VAL A 170 13.88 -12.20 2.33
C VAL A 170 13.98 -12.27 0.80
N GLY A 171 13.09 -11.60 0.08
CA GLY A 171 13.14 -11.58 -1.39
C GLY A 171 14.42 -10.99 -1.93
N LEU A 172 14.93 -9.90 -1.36
CA LEU A 172 16.21 -9.33 -1.74
C LEU A 172 17.37 -10.26 -1.39
N ALA A 173 17.39 -10.86 -0.20
CA ALA A 173 18.45 -11.78 0.20
C ALA A 173 18.57 -12.97 -0.77
N GLU A 174 17.45 -13.64 -1.05
CA GLU A 174 17.42 -14.83 -1.91
C GLU A 174 17.61 -14.49 -3.40
N SER A 175 17.01 -13.40 -3.87
CA SER A 175 16.98 -13.08 -5.31
C SER A 175 18.18 -12.27 -5.79
N GLN A 176 18.75 -11.44 -4.90
CA GLN A 176 19.92 -10.59 -5.19
C GLN A 176 21.21 -11.17 -4.61
N GLY A 177 21.18 -12.31 -3.93
CA GLY A 177 22.36 -12.88 -3.25
C GLY A 177 22.88 -12.01 -2.11
N MET A 178 22.03 -11.11 -1.59
CA MET A 178 22.42 -10.14 -0.58
C MET A 178 22.49 -10.77 0.80
N ASP A 179 23.42 -10.31 1.65
CA ASP A 179 23.44 -10.73 3.06
C ASP A 179 22.07 -10.44 3.72
N ALA A 180 21.51 -11.45 4.39
CA ALA A 180 20.18 -11.37 4.97
C ALA A 180 20.07 -10.27 6.04
N GLY A 181 21.12 -10.04 6.83
CA GLY A 181 21.16 -8.99 7.83
C GLY A 181 21.11 -7.60 7.19
N LYS A 182 21.88 -7.38 6.12
CA LYS A 182 21.84 -6.12 5.34
C LYS A 182 20.48 -5.91 4.67
N ALA A 183 19.90 -6.96 4.09
CA ALA A 183 18.58 -6.87 3.45
C ALA A 183 17.49 -6.49 4.45
N PHE A 184 17.51 -7.10 5.64
CA PHE A 184 16.58 -6.79 6.70
C PHE A 184 16.75 -5.37 7.24
N ALA A 185 17.99 -4.96 7.53
CA ALA A 185 18.27 -3.61 7.98
C ALA A 185 17.79 -2.57 6.97
N LEU A 186 18.05 -2.80 5.68
CA LEU A 186 17.61 -1.92 4.60
C LEU A 186 16.10 -1.76 4.55
N THR A 187 15.35 -2.87 4.43
CA THR A 187 13.89 -2.79 4.23
C THR A 187 13.16 -2.32 5.47
N VAL A 188 13.65 -2.66 6.67
CA VAL A 188 13.08 -2.14 7.92
C VAL A 188 13.34 -0.65 8.06
N VAL A 189 14.55 -0.16 7.80
CA VAL A 189 14.85 1.29 7.89
C VAL A 189 14.02 2.06 6.87
N VAL A 190 14.00 1.63 5.61
CA VAL A 190 13.22 2.30 4.57
C VAL A 190 11.72 2.23 4.86
N GLY A 191 11.21 1.07 5.30
CA GLY A 191 9.81 0.89 5.67
C GLY A 191 9.39 1.76 6.86
N LEU A 192 10.21 1.80 7.92
CA LEU A 192 9.94 2.63 9.09
C LEU A 192 10.04 4.12 8.78
N VAL A 193 11.01 4.55 7.97
CA VAL A 193 11.08 5.94 7.51
C VAL A 193 9.84 6.30 6.71
N GLY A 194 9.41 5.44 5.77
CA GLY A 194 8.17 5.65 5.02
C GLY A 194 6.95 5.76 5.92
N PHE A 195 6.81 4.85 6.89
CA PHE A 195 5.70 4.86 7.85
C PHE A 195 5.69 6.12 8.75
N LEU A 196 6.86 6.57 9.22
CA LEU A 196 6.95 7.77 10.04
C LEU A 196 6.69 9.05 9.25
N LEU A 197 7.06 9.09 7.96
CA LEU A 197 6.73 10.21 7.07
C LEU A 197 5.23 10.27 6.78
N ASP A 198 4.58 9.12 6.58
CA ASP A 198 3.13 9.00 6.43
C ASP A 198 2.39 9.49 7.68
N LEU A 199 2.90 9.17 8.87
CA LEU A 199 2.34 9.63 10.14
C LEU A 199 2.51 11.14 10.39
N ALA A 200 3.53 11.76 9.80
CA ALA A 200 3.88 13.17 10.03
C ALA A 200 3.24 14.14 9.03
N GLY A 201 2.64 13.63 7.95
CA GLY A 201 2.00 14.40 6.87
C GLY A 201 0.49 14.48 7.01
#